data_AF-A0A2N1HL95-F1
#
_entry.id   AF-A0A2N1HL95-F1
#
_cell.length_a   1.000
_cell.length_b   1.000
_cell.length_c   1.000
_cell.angle_alpha   90.00
_cell.angle_beta   90.00
_cell.angle_gamma   90.00
#
_symmetry.space_group_name_H-M   'P 1'
#
loop_
_entity.id
_entity.type
_entity.pdbx_description
1 polymer ?
#
loop_
_entity_poly.entity_id
_entity_poly.type
_entity_poly.pdbx_seq_one_letter_code
_entity_poly.pdbx_strand_id
1 'polypeptide(L)'
;MKKINNMANFKGVLLTIIIFWQATLSANTLPESLAENTNNQPIEVPMSDSVLALKKALVIQLEIVELTDNSGLTYVGGKVNAADLELYLSQMKKILGDDFTRYRQHQSERDHQTFHMTLINPYEYKSVTKEIDIGTILSVSLSGLGRVSIKDKTTYFVVAQSPQATSYRQHLMLPDKDFHITLGFYPSDIYGVDKGIATLIK
;
A
#
# COMPACT_ATOMS: atom_id res chain seq x y z
N MET A 1 -37.93 21.00 -40.46
CA MET A 1 -38.81 21.55 -39.41
C MET A 1 -39.47 20.41 -38.63
N LYS A 2 -39.09 20.18 -37.37
CA LYS A 2 -39.97 19.87 -36.21
C LYS A 2 -39.10 19.51 -35.00
N LYS A 3 -38.97 20.46 -34.08
CA LYS A 3 -38.69 20.23 -32.66
C LYS A 3 -39.90 19.53 -32.05
N ILE A 4 -39.71 18.57 -31.15
CA ILE A 4 -40.50 18.48 -29.92
C ILE A 4 -39.60 17.93 -28.79
N ASN A 5 -39.46 18.75 -27.75
CA ASN A 5 -38.83 18.44 -26.47
C ASN A 5 -39.67 17.44 -25.69
N ASN A 6 -39.07 16.63 -24.82
CA ASN A 6 -39.77 16.26 -23.60
C ASN A 6 -38.82 16.22 -22.40
N MET A 7 -39.19 17.04 -21.42
CA MET A 7 -38.45 17.37 -20.21
C MET A 7 -39.31 16.86 -19.07
N ALA A 8 -38.84 15.83 -18.35
CA ALA A 8 -39.52 15.33 -17.15
C ALA A 8 -38.64 15.64 -15.93
N ASN A 9 -39.08 16.64 -15.18
CA ASN A 9 -38.59 17.03 -13.87
C ASN A 9 -38.92 15.94 -12.83
N PHE A 10 -37.91 15.40 -12.14
CA PHE A 10 -38.13 14.63 -10.92
C PHE A 10 -37.70 15.49 -9.72
N LYS A 11 -38.69 16.05 -9.03
CA LYS A 11 -38.51 16.85 -7.82
C LYS A 11 -38.54 15.96 -6.59
N GLY A 12 -37.45 16.00 -5.82
CA GLY A 12 -37.43 15.99 -4.36
C GLY A 12 -37.66 14.66 -3.64
N VAL A 13 -36.72 14.28 -2.77
CA VAL A 13 -36.93 14.11 -1.32
C VAL A 13 -35.57 14.30 -0.65
N LEU A 14 -35.44 15.28 0.25
CA LEU A 14 -34.29 15.50 1.12
C LEU A 14 -34.65 14.94 2.50
N LEU A 15 -33.96 13.89 2.94
CA LEU A 15 -34.14 13.30 4.27
C LEU A 15 -32.91 13.61 5.12
N THR A 16 -32.99 14.65 5.96
CA THR A 16 -31.97 14.98 6.95
C THR A 16 -32.17 14.15 8.21
N ILE A 17 -31.26 13.22 8.48
CA ILE A 17 -31.18 12.47 9.74
C ILE A 17 -30.07 13.11 10.59
N ILE A 18 -30.44 13.78 11.67
CA ILE A 18 -29.54 14.32 12.69
C ILE A 18 -29.41 13.26 13.78
N ILE A 19 -28.19 12.76 14.02
CA ILE A 19 -27.89 11.83 15.12
C ILE A 19 -27.01 12.59 16.11
N PHE A 20 -27.59 12.99 17.25
CA PHE A 20 -26.85 13.46 18.41
C PHE A 20 -26.32 12.25 19.18
N TRP A 21 -24.99 12.15 19.33
CA TRP A 21 -24.38 11.25 20.31
C TRP A 21 -23.64 12.09 21.34
N GLN A 22 -24.12 12.06 22.59
CA GLN A 22 -23.48 12.70 23.73
C GLN A 22 -22.38 11.76 24.27
N ALA A 23 -21.18 12.30 24.47
CA ALA A 23 -20.06 11.59 25.07
C ALA A 23 -20.20 11.58 26.61
N THR A 24 -20.19 10.41 27.23
CA THR A 24 -20.05 10.27 28.68
C THR A 24 -18.57 10.22 29.05
N LEU A 25 -18.06 11.30 29.64
CA LEU A 25 -16.78 11.32 30.34
C LEU A 25 -16.90 10.45 31.61
N SER A 26 -16.05 9.45 31.77
CA SER A 26 -15.83 8.81 33.08
C SER A 26 -14.45 9.23 33.60
N ALA A 27 -14.44 9.89 34.75
CA ALA A 27 -13.26 10.27 35.49
C ALA A 27 -12.82 9.10 36.38
N ASN A 28 -11.59 8.60 36.19
CA ASN A 28 -10.94 7.70 37.12
C ASN A 28 -9.90 8.50 37.92
N THR A 29 -10.15 8.69 39.21
CA THR A 29 -9.14 9.13 40.18
C THR A 29 -8.79 7.95 41.08
N LEU A 30 -7.53 7.53 41.09
CA LEU A 30 -6.96 6.62 42.07
C LEU A 30 -6.11 7.43 43.06
N PRO A 31 -6.11 7.11 44.37
CA PRO A 31 -5.34 7.84 45.36
C PRO A 31 -3.89 7.38 45.41
N GLU A 32 -3.05 8.37 45.69
CA GLU A 32 -1.63 8.33 46.03
C GLU A 32 -1.40 7.67 47.40
N SER A 33 -0.40 6.80 47.50
CA SER A 33 0.22 6.44 48.79
C SER A 33 1.73 6.25 48.62
N LEU A 34 2.49 7.16 49.22
CA LEU A 34 3.94 7.09 49.42
C LEU A 34 4.31 5.90 50.31
N ALA A 35 5.40 5.22 49.97
CA ALA A 35 6.37 4.69 50.92
C ALA A 35 7.75 4.61 50.26
N GLU A 36 8.68 5.42 50.76
CA GLU A 36 10.11 5.36 50.46
C GLU A 36 10.71 4.04 50.95
N ASN A 37 11.50 3.38 50.11
CA ASN A 37 12.56 2.50 50.58
C ASN A 37 13.74 2.54 49.60
N THR A 38 14.89 2.95 50.11
CA THR A 38 16.16 3.16 49.45
C THR A 38 16.83 1.81 49.20
N ASN A 39 17.10 1.45 47.94
CA ASN A 39 18.14 0.47 47.60
C ASN A 39 18.69 0.76 46.20
N ASN A 40 19.99 1.06 46.17
CA ASN A 40 20.75 1.31 44.95
C ASN A 40 21.09 -0.01 44.25
N GLN A 41 20.38 -0.32 43.17
CA GLN A 41 20.82 -1.21 42.09
C GLN A 41 20.27 -0.69 40.75
N PRO A 42 20.91 -0.99 39.60
CA PRO A 42 20.63 -0.34 38.33
C PRO A 42 19.18 -0.58 37.90
N ILE A 43 18.45 0.50 37.61
CA ILE A 43 17.08 0.45 37.12
C ILE A 43 17.14 -0.13 35.70
N GLU A 44 16.91 -1.43 35.58
CA GLU A 44 16.34 -2.02 34.37
C GLU A 44 14.93 -1.45 34.24
N VAL A 45 14.77 -0.41 33.43
CA VAL A 45 13.44 0.13 33.10
C VAL A 45 12.68 -1.01 32.41
N PRO A 46 11.57 -1.53 32.98
CA PRO A 46 10.71 -2.42 32.24
C PRO A 46 10.16 -1.58 31.09
N MET A 47 10.51 -1.95 29.87
CA MET A 47 9.89 -1.42 28.66
C MET A 47 8.39 -1.52 28.87
N SER A 48 7.76 -0.37 29.10
CA SER A 48 6.32 -0.22 29.14
C SER A 48 5.73 -0.98 27.95
N ASP A 49 4.81 -1.92 28.24
CA ASP A 49 4.00 -2.68 27.28
C ASP A 49 3.17 -1.79 26.32
N SER A 50 3.38 -0.47 26.33
CA SER A 50 2.75 0.53 25.49
C SER A 50 3.46 0.81 24.15
N VAL A 51 4.52 0.07 23.78
CA VAL A 51 5.18 0.22 22.45
C VAL A 51 4.79 -0.90 21.46
N LEU A 52 4.03 -1.91 21.90
CA LEU A 52 3.67 -3.05 21.05
C LEU A 52 2.20 -3.06 20.61
N ALA A 53 1.64 -1.91 20.26
CA ALA A 53 0.58 -1.90 19.25
C ALA A 53 1.24 -2.07 17.88
N LEU A 54 1.80 -3.26 17.62
CA LEU A 54 2.22 -3.66 16.29
C LEU A 54 0.95 -3.57 15.42
N LYS A 55 0.82 -2.51 14.62
CA LYS A 55 -0.20 -2.42 13.58
C LYS A 55 -0.12 -3.74 12.82
N LYS A 56 -1.13 -4.60 13.00
CA LYS A 56 -1.19 -5.88 12.32
C LYS A 56 -1.05 -5.58 10.83
N ALA A 57 0.05 -6.03 10.22
CA ALA A 57 0.28 -5.80 8.81
C ALA A 57 -0.88 -6.42 8.03
N LEU A 58 -1.43 -5.67 7.08
CA LEU A 58 -2.50 -6.17 6.22
C LEU A 58 -1.91 -7.25 5.32
N VAL A 59 -2.46 -8.45 5.34
CA VAL A 59 -2.01 -9.57 4.51
C VAL A 59 -3.03 -9.82 3.41
N ILE A 60 -2.56 -9.84 2.17
CA ILE A 60 -3.37 -10.13 0.98
C ILE A 60 -2.91 -11.45 0.34
N GLN A 61 -3.80 -12.06 -0.44
CA GLN A 61 -3.48 -13.20 -1.29
C GLN A 61 -3.24 -12.70 -2.72
N LEU A 62 -2.14 -13.14 -3.31
CA LEU A 62 -1.69 -12.73 -4.62
C LEU A 62 -1.55 -13.95 -5.53
N GLU A 63 -2.45 -14.09 -6.50
CA GLU A 63 -2.33 -15.10 -7.54
C GLU A 63 -1.28 -14.68 -8.58
N ILE A 64 -0.35 -15.58 -8.91
CA ILE A 64 0.65 -15.39 -9.95
C ILE A 64 -0.04 -15.45 -11.31
N VAL A 65 0.10 -14.37 -12.09
CA VAL A 65 -0.44 -14.26 -13.44
C VAL A 65 0.59 -13.66 -14.40
N GLU A 66 0.42 -13.94 -15.68
CA GLU A 66 1.10 -13.19 -16.73
C GLU A 66 0.47 -11.81 -16.90
N LEU A 67 1.33 -10.82 -17.11
CA LEU A 67 0.99 -9.44 -17.34
C LEU A 67 1.76 -8.93 -18.55
N THR A 68 1.30 -7.82 -19.12
CA THR A 68 1.94 -7.19 -20.29
C THR A 68 2.14 -5.71 -20.02
N ASP A 69 3.33 -5.20 -20.32
CA ASP A 69 3.65 -3.78 -20.15
C ASP A 69 3.17 -2.94 -21.36
N ASN A 70 3.31 -1.62 -21.26
CA ASN A 70 2.92 -0.70 -22.33
C ASN A 70 3.72 -0.87 -23.64
N SER A 71 4.83 -1.61 -23.62
CA SER A 71 5.63 -1.93 -24.81
C SER A 71 5.28 -3.30 -25.39
N GLY A 72 4.32 -4.02 -24.81
CA GLY A 72 3.92 -5.36 -25.23
C GLY A 72 4.81 -6.48 -24.68
N LEU A 73 5.71 -6.20 -23.73
CA LEU A 73 6.55 -7.23 -23.13
C LEU A 73 5.81 -7.96 -22.01
N THR A 74 5.89 -9.29 -22.04
CA THR A 74 5.34 -10.17 -20.99
C THR A 74 6.22 -10.15 -19.75
N TYR A 75 5.57 -10.16 -18.59
CA TYR A 75 6.19 -10.31 -17.28
C TYR A 75 5.24 -11.02 -16.32
N VAL A 76 5.70 -11.30 -15.09
CA VAL A 76 4.92 -12.05 -14.10
C VAL A 76 4.74 -11.22 -12.85
N GLY A 77 3.53 -11.24 -12.31
CA GLY A 77 3.19 -10.56 -11.08
C GLY A 77 1.86 -11.06 -10.55
N GLY A 78 1.21 -10.25 -9.73
CA GLY A 78 -0.19 -10.48 -9.37
C GLY A 78 -0.94 -9.18 -9.27
N LYS A 79 -2.22 -9.22 -9.66
CA LYS A 79 -3.13 -8.07 -9.55
C LYS A 79 -3.51 -7.86 -8.10
N VAL A 80 -3.61 -6.61 -7.68
CA VAL A 80 -3.98 -6.21 -6.32
C VAL A 80 -5.28 -5.44 -6.37
N ASN A 81 -6.22 -5.76 -5.48
CA ASN A 81 -7.49 -5.06 -5.42
C ASN A 81 -7.28 -3.66 -4.84
N ALA A 82 -7.90 -2.65 -5.45
CA ALA A 82 -7.84 -1.28 -4.98
C ALA A 82 -8.38 -1.12 -3.54
N ALA A 83 -9.33 -1.97 -3.13
CA ALA A 83 -9.86 -1.98 -1.77
C ALA A 83 -8.78 -2.29 -0.72
N ASP A 84 -7.84 -3.19 -1.03
CA ASP A 84 -6.72 -3.51 -0.13
C ASP A 84 -5.70 -2.36 -0.02
N LEU A 85 -5.77 -1.40 -0.96
CA LEU A 85 -4.86 -0.27 -1.05
C LEU A 85 -5.48 1.05 -0.57
N GLU A 86 -6.76 1.06 -0.18
CA GLU A 86 -7.52 2.28 0.13
C GLU A 86 -6.85 3.12 1.22
N LEU A 87 -6.37 2.48 2.28
CA LEU A 87 -5.64 3.14 3.36
C LEU A 87 -4.43 3.92 2.84
N TYR A 88 -3.62 3.30 1.98
CA TYR A 88 -2.38 3.89 1.48
C TYR A 88 -2.65 4.95 0.41
N LEU A 89 -3.68 4.74 -0.42
CA LEU A 89 -4.15 5.74 -1.38
C LEU A 89 -4.66 7.00 -0.67
N SER A 90 -5.38 6.84 0.44
CA SER A 90 -5.84 7.96 1.27
C SER A 90 -4.65 8.72 1.91
N GLN A 91 -3.65 7.99 2.43
CA GLN A 91 -2.41 8.59 2.94
C GLN A 91 -1.66 9.38 1.85
N MET A 92 -1.49 8.77 0.68
CA MET A 92 -0.85 9.42 -0.46
C MET A 92 -1.62 10.68 -0.90
N LYS A 93 -2.95 10.62 -0.94
CA LYS A 93 -3.81 11.78 -1.27
C LYS A 93 -3.64 12.90 -0.26
N LYS A 94 -3.56 12.58 1.02
CA LYS A 94 -3.32 13.57 2.08
C LYS A 94 -1.96 14.27 1.91
N ILE A 95 -0.94 13.54 1.47
CA ILE A 95 0.41 14.10 1.26
C ILE A 95 0.47 14.97 -0.01
N LEU A 96 -0.15 14.53 -1.10
CA LEU A 96 -0.05 15.19 -2.40
C LEU A 96 -1.06 16.32 -2.60
N GLY A 97 -2.19 16.31 -1.89
CA GLY A 97 -3.28 17.26 -2.12
C GLY A 97 -3.75 17.21 -3.57
N ASP A 98 -3.72 18.36 -4.24
CA ASP A 98 -4.21 18.53 -5.61
C ASP A 98 -3.40 17.73 -6.65
N ASP A 99 -2.12 17.44 -6.37
CA ASP A 99 -1.27 16.66 -7.27
C ASP A 99 -1.61 15.16 -7.28
N PHE A 100 -2.45 14.68 -6.34
CA PHE A 100 -2.78 13.27 -6.22
C PHE A 100 -3.30 12.68 -7.53
N THR A 101 -4.24 13.38 -8.18
CA THR A 101 -4.84 12.93 -9.44
C THR A 101 -3.78 12.77 -10.53
N ARG A 102 -2.83 13.71 -10.61
CA ARG A 102 -1.75 13.67 -11.58
C ARG A 102 -0.85 12.44 -11.38
N TYR A 103 -0.43 12.19 -10.14
CA TYR A 103 0.41 11.03 -9.81
C TYR A 103 -0.31 9.70 -10.09
N ARG A 104 -1.61 9.63 -9.77
CA ARG A 104 -2.45 8.46 -10.07
C ARG A 104 -2.58 8.22 -11.57
N GLN A 105 -2.78 9.27 -12.35
CA GLN A 105 -2.93 9.17 -13.80
C GLN A 105 -1.69 8.55 -14.45
N HIS A 106 -0.50 9.02 -14.10
CA HIS A 106 0.76 8.47 -14.62
C HIS A 106 0.93 6.96 -14.32
N GLN A 107 0.58 6.51 -13.12
CA GLN A 107 0.60 5.08 -12.81
C GLN A 107 -0.49 4.33 -13.58
N SER A 108 -1.70 4.86 -13.63
CA SER A 108 -2.84 4.22 -14.28
C SER A 108 -2.60 4.04 -15.78
N GLU A 109 -1.99 5.01 -16.44
CA GLU A 109 -1.61 4.93 -17.85
C GLU A 109 -0.49 3.91 -18.09
N ARG A 110 0.46 3.82 -17.17
CA ARG A 110 1.55 2.82 -17.24
C ARG A 110 1.07 1.39 -16.99
N ASP A 111 0.09 1.21 -16.09
CA ASP A 111 -0.30 -0.10 -15.56
C ASP A 111 -1.70 -0.54 -16.02
N HIS A 112 -2.16 0.00 -17.14
CA HIS A 112 -3.46 -0.36 -17.73
C HIS A 112 -4.64 -0.26 -16.74
N GLN A 113 -4.65 0.80 -15.93
CA GLN A 113 -5.68 1.08 -14.90
C GLN A 113 -5.76 0.03 -13.79
N THR A 114 -4.71 -0.79 -13.62
CA THR A 114 -4.64 -1.81 -12.58
C THR A 114 -3.55 -1.50 -11.56
N PHE A 115 -3.68 -2.09 -10.36
CA PHE A 115 -2.58 -2.22 -9.44
C PHE A 115 -2.04 -3.63 -9.51
N HIS A 116 -0.73 -3.77 -9.43
CA HIS A 116 -0.08 -5.07 -9.41
C HIS A 116 1.21 -5.01 -8.60
N MET A 117 1.64 -6.18 -8.14
CA MET A 117 2.98 -6.40 -7.62
C MET A 117 3.76 -7.20 -8.66
N THR A 118 4.86 -6.64 -9.18
CA THR A 118 5.75 -7.38 -10.09
C THR A 118 6.51 -8.44 -9.31
N LEU A 119 6.47 -9.69 -9.79
CA LEU A 119 7.26 -10.81 -9.23
C LEU A 119 8.50 -11.08 -10.07
N ILE A 120 8.37 -11.03 -11.40
CA ILE A 120 9.43 -11.18 -12.40
C ILE A 120 9.25 -10.06 -13.41
N ASN A 121 10.27 -9.24 -13.64
CA ASN A 121 10.18 -8.14 -14.61
C ASN A 121 10.36 -8.64 -16.07
N PRO A 122 10.05 -7.82 -17.09
CA PRO A 122 10.15 -8.25 -18.49
C PRO A 122 11.54 -8.74 -18.94
N TYR A 123 12.62 -8.22 -18.34
CA TYR A 123 13.99 -8.63 -18.68
C TYR A 123 14.36 -9.94 -18.00
N GLU A 124 13.97 -10.09 -16.73
CA GLU A 124 14.11 -11.35 -15.99
C GLU A 124 13.32 -12.47 -16.68
N TYR A 125 12.08 -12.19 -17.11
CA TYR A 125 11.19 -13.15 -17.77
C TYR A 125 11.86 -13.81 -18.98
N LYS A 126 12.62 -13.06 -19.78
CA LYS A 126 13.36 -13.57 -20.95
C LYS A 126 14.51 -14.53 -20.59
N SER A 127 14.99 -14.46 -19.36
CA SER A 127 16.13 -15.25 -18.87
C SER A 127 15.73 -16.44 -18.01
N VAL A 128 14.48 -16.50 -17.54
CA VAL A 128 13.96 -17.62 -16.75
C VAL A 128 13.86 -18.85 -17.67
N THR A 129 14.57 -19.91 -17.30
CA THR A 129 14.58 -21.20 -18.02
C THR A 129 13.70 -22.25 -17.35
N LYS A 130 13.35 -22.04 -16.08
CA LYS A 130 12.46 -22.91 -15.32
C LYS A 130 11.00 -22.59 -15.63
N GLU A 131 10.14 -23.56 -15.42
CA GLU A 131 8.70 -23.37 -15.52
C GLU A 131 8.22 -22.33 -14.50
N ILE A 132 7.26 -21.50 -14.92
CA ILE A 132 6.63 -20.48 -14.08
C ILE A 132 5.25 -21.01 -13.70
N ASP A 133 5.03 -21.23 -12.41
CA ASP A 133 3.81 -21.82 -11.87
C ASP A 133 2.67 -20.78 -11.78
N ILE A 134 2.12 -20.40 -12.93
CA ILE A 134 0.94 -19.53 -13.04
C ILE A 134 -0.24 -20.13 -12.26
N GLY A 135 -0.98 -19.27 -11.55
CA GLY A 135 -2.10 -19.68 -10.67
C GLY A 135 -1.69 -19.98 -9.23
N THR A 136 -0.39 -20.05 -8.93
CA THR A 136 0.08 -20.16 -7.54
C THR A 136 -0.36 -18.95 -6.73
N ILE A 137 -0.84 -19.18 -5.50
CA ILE A 137 -1.27 -18.11 -4.59
C ILE A 137 -0.18 -17.86 -3.54
N LEU A 138 0.26 -16.60 -3.43
CA LEU A 138 1.26 -16.15 -2.48
C LEU A 138 0.64 -15.21 -1.43
N SER A 139 1.03 -15.38 -0.18
CA SER A 139 0.70 -14.47 0.92
C SER A 139 1.64 -13.27 0.90
N VAL A 140 1.09 -12.05 0.88
CA VAL A 140 1.86 -10.80 0.82
C VAL A 140 1.43 -9.87 1.96
N SER A 141 2.38 -9.45 2.78
CA SER A 141 2.20 -8.47 3.84
C SER A 141 2.45 -7.06 3.32
N LEU A 142 1.48 -6.16 3.50
CA LEU A 142 1.56 -4.75 3.15
C LEU A 142 2.07 -3.95 4.36
N SER A 143 3.32 -3.51 4.28
CA SER A 143 4.06 -2.94 5.41
C SER A 143 3.75 -1.45 5.64
N GLY A 144 3.46 -0.70 4.58
CA GLY A 144 3.19 0.74 4.69
C GLY A 144 3.38 1.51 3.39
N LEU A 145 3.02 2.80 3.41
CA LEU A 145 3.29 3.73 2.31
C LEU A 145 4.79 4.09 2.29
N GLY A 146 5.45 3.78 1.19
CA GLY A 146 6.82 4.16 0.89
C GLY A 146 6.89 5.29 -0.13
N ARG A 147 8.02 6.00 -0.13
CA ARG A 147 8.34 7.04 -1.11
C ARG A 147 9.82 7.05 -1.44
N VAL A 148 10.12 7.27 -2.72
CA VAL A 148 11.46 7.65 -3.19
C VAL A 148 11.35 8.90 -4.03
N SER A 149 12.31 9.82 -3.85
CA SER A 149 12.44 11.05 -4.63
C SER A 149 13.87 11.21 -5.13
N ILE A 150 14.03 11.48 -6.42
CA ILE A 150 15.33 11.74 -7.06
C ILE A 150 15.15 12.93 -8.00
N LYS A 151 15.86 14.03 -7.73
CA LYS A 151 15.71 15.29 -8.46
C LYS A 151 14.24 15.74 -8.45
N ASP A 152 13.63 15.87 -9.62
CA ASP A 152 12.25 16.28 -9.87
C ASP A 152 11.26 15.11 -9.92
N LYS A 153 11.75 13.87 -9.75
CA LYS A 153 10.92 12.66 -9.80
C LYS A 153 10.56 12.19 -8.41
N THR A 154 9.32 11.75 -8.23
CA THR A 154 8.86 11.09 -7.00
C THR A 154 7.95 9.92 -7.34
N THR A 155 8.16 8.79 -6.66
CA THR A 155 7.27 7.61 -6.71
C THR A 155 6.75 7.30 -5.30
N TYR A 156 5.45 7.10 -5.20
CA TYR A 156 4.76 6.52 -4.04
C TYR A 156 4.34 5.08 -4.34
N PHE A 157 4.52 4.21 -3.35
CA PHE A 157 4.24 2.78 -3.48
C PHE A 157 3.92 2.19 -2.11
N VAL A 158 3.26 1.04 -2.07
CA VAL A 158 3.15 0.25 -0.84
C VAL A 158 4.34 -0.68 -0.78
N VAL A 159 5.08 -0.65 0.32
CA VAL A 159 6.15 -1.63 0.60
C VAL A 159 5.49 -2.97 0.92
N ALA A 160 5.88 -4.02 0.22
CA ALA A 160 5.35 -5.35 0.38
C ALA A 160 6.44 -6.33 0.84
N GLN A 161 6.06 -7.32 1.63
CA GLN A 161 6.93 -8.40 2.10
C GLN A 161 6.25 -9.74 1.90
N SER A 162 6.97 -10.70 1.31
CA SER A 162 6.46 -12.06 1.14
C SER A 162 7.63 -13.04 1.11
N PRO A 163 7.83 -13.81 2.20
CA PRO A 163 8.80 -14.90 2.20
C PRO A 163 8.54 -15.91 1.07
N GLN A 164 7.25 -16.17 0.76
CA GLN A 164 6.86 -17.06 -0.32
C GLN A 164 7.29 -16.52 -1.69
N ALA A 165 7.08 -15.23 -1.97
CA ALA A 165 7.54 -14.61 -3.21
C ALA A 165 9.07 -14.59 -3.33
N THR A 166 9.79 -14.38 -2.22
CA THR A 166 11.25 -14.48 -2.18
C THR A 166 11.70 -15.90 -2.52
N SER A 167 11.17 -16.93 -1.84
CA SER A 167 11.49 -18.32 -2.13
C SER A 167 11.13 -18.73 -3.55
N TYR A 168 10.03 -18.22 -4.09
CA TYR A 168 9.63 -18.45 -5.49
C TYR A 168 10.67 -17.89 -6.47
N ARG A 169 11.14 -16.64 -6.27
CA ARG A 169 12.21 -16.06 -7.09
C ARG A 169 13.51 -16.86 -6.99
N GLN A 170 13.89 -17.29 -5.80
CA GLN A 170 15.08 -18.12 -5.58
C GLN A 170 14.96 -19.47 -6.30
N HIS A 171 13.78 -20.10 -6.28
CA HIS A 171 13.53 -21.31 -7.06
C HIS A 171 13.79 -21.06 -8.55
N LEU A 172 13.41 -19.90 -9.08
CA LEU A 172 13.66 -19.49 -10.46
C LEU A 172 15.10 -19.00 -10.74
N MET A 173 16.01 -19.10 -9.77
CA MET A 173 17.39 -18.57 -9.86
C MET A 173 17.45 -17.05 -10.12
N LEU A 174 16.43 -16.32 -9.69
CA LEU A 174 16.37 -14.87 -9.77
C LEU A 174 16.94 -14.24 -8.48
N PRO A 175 17.58 -13.07 -8.57
CA PRO A 175 18.10 -12.39 -7.40
C PRO A 175 16.97 -11.93 -6.46
N ASP A 176 17.30 -11.70 -5.19
CA ASP A 176 16.38 -11.05 -4.26
C ASP A 176 16.03 -9.64 -4.75
N LYS A 177 14.83 -9.16 -4.40
CA LYS A 177 14.40 -7.80 -4.72
C LYS A 177 13.40 -7.26 -3.70
N ASP A 178 13.25 -5.95 -3.69
CA ASP A 178 12.17 -5.29 -2.97
C ASP A 178 10.82 -5.49 -3.69
N PHE A 179 9.85 -6.04 -2.96
CA PHE A 179 8.47 -6.10 -3.41
C PHE A 179 7.73 -4.81 -3.05
N HIS A 180 6.98 -4.29 -4.02
CA HIS A 180 6.20 -3.08 -3.85
C HIS A 180 5.05 -3.04 -4.85
N ILE A 181 4.04 -2.24 -4.53
CA ILE A 181 2.89 -1.96 -5.39
C ILE A 181 2.88 -0.47 -5.66
N THR A 182 3.14 -0.06 -6.90
CA THR A 182 3.21 1.36 -7.27
C THR A 182 1.83 2.01 -7.17
N LEU A 183 1.74 3.10 -6.41
CA LEU A 183 0.50 3.86 -6.23
C LEU A 183 0.47 5.14 -7.05
N GLY A 184 1.61 5.65 -7.51
CA GLY A 184 1.62 6.86 -8.32
C GLY A 184 3.01 7.46 -8.38
N PHE A 185 3.27 8.18 -9.47
CA PHE A 185 4.55 8.84 -9.66
C PHE A 185 4.39 10.05 -10.58
N TYR A 186 5.38 10.93 -10.52
CA TYR A 186 5.49 12.04 -11.45
C TYR A 186 6.95 12.47 -11.57
N PRO A 187 7.42 12.91 -12.76
CA PRO A 187 6.81 12.71 -14.08
C PRO A 187 6.94 11.28 -14.62
N SER A 188 7.77 10.45 -13.99
CA SER A 188 8.02 9.06 -14.39
C SER A 188 8.40 8.23 -13.17
N ASP A 189 8.19 6.91 -13.21
CA ASP A 189 8.64 6.04 -12.13
C ASP A 189 10.18 6.03 -12.04
N ILE A 190 10.66 5.70 -10.84
CA ILE A 190 12.06 5.59 -10.49
C ILE A 190 12.39 4.11 -10.34
N TYR A 191 13.28 3.61 -11.19
CA TYR A 191 13.77 2.23 -11.19
C TYR A 191 15.20 2.15 -10.67
N GLY A 192 15.66 0.94 -10.33
CA GLY A 192 17.07 0.70 -9.95
C GLY A 192 17.47 1.26 -8.58
N VAL A 193 16.51 1.48 -7.69
CA VAL A 193 16.73 2.00 -6.33
C VAL A 193 15.93 1.17 -5.33
N ASP A 194 16.37 1.22 -4.07
CA ASP A 194 15.70 0.53 -2.97
C ASP A 194 14.27 1.03 -2.81
N LYS A 195 13.33 0.09 -2.67
CA LYS A 195 11.90 0.31 -2.40
C LYS A 195 11.39 -0.56 -1.25
N GLY A 196 12.31 -1.05 -0.42
CA GLY A 196 12.03 -1.84 0.77
C GLY A 196 11.67 -0.99 1.99
N ILE A 197 11.74 -1.61 3.17
CA ILE A 197 11.28 -1.05 4.46
C ILE A 197 11.93 0.30 4.82
N ALA A 198 13.18 0.53 4.42
CA ALA A 198 13.88 1.78 4.68
C ALA A 198 13.20 3.01 4.01
N THR A 199 12.34 2.78 3.02
CA THR A 199 11.64 3.84 2.28
C THR A 199 10.27 4.21 2.86
N LEU A 200 9.84 3.55 3.94
CA LEU A 200 8.57 3.83 4.60
C LEU A 200 8.51 5.28 5.09
N ILE A 201 7.39 5.93 4.83
CA ILE A 201 7.08 7.25 5.37
C ILE A 201 6.66 7.09 6.83
N LYS A 202 7.33 7.82 7.74
CA LYS A 202 7.06 7.82 9.18
C LYS A 202 6.03 8.88 9.56
#